data_AF-A0A963JV57-F1
#
_entry.id   AF-A0A963JV57-F1
#
_cell.length_a   1.000
_cell.length_b   1.000
_cell.length_c   1.000
_cell.angle_alpha   90.00
_cell.angle_beta   90.00
_cell.angle_gamma   90.00
#
_symmetry.space_group_name_H-M   'P 1'
#
loop_
_entity.id
_entity.type
_entity.pdbx_description
1 polymer ?
#
loop_
_entity_poly.entity_id
_entity_poly.type
_entity_poly.pdbx_seq_one_letter_code
_entity_poly.pdbx_strand_id
1 'polypeptide(L)'
;GAVAATVGRLMQQLGQDRQVLAVTHLPQVAACAHCHLVVSKQSGDTTTSTVLPVQGEARIEELARMLGGERILPSTRAHAREMLDTHHNISTGTH
;
A
#
# COMPACT_ATOMS: atom_id res chain seq x y z
N GLY A 1 10.23 -7.17 -3.24
CA GLY A 1 10.77 -8.42 -3.82
C GLY A 1 9.67 -9.23 -4.50
N ALA A 2 10.02 -10.17 -5.38
CA ALA A 2 9.06 -10.94 -6.20
C ALA A 2 8.05 -11.76 -5.37
N VAL A 3 8.48 -12.30 -4.23
CA VAL A 3 7.60 -13.04 -3.29
C VAL A 3 6.51 -12.11 -2.74
N ALA A 4 6.87 -10.93 -2.25
CA ALA A 4 5.91 -9.97 -1.69
C ALA A 4 4.87 -9.52 -2.73
N ALA A 5 5.28 -9.33 -3.98
CA ALA A 5 4.35 -9.01 -5.08
C ALA A 5 3.39 -10.17 -5.37
N THR A 6 3.87 -11.41 -5.31
CA THR A 6 3.03 -12.61 -5.50
C THR A 6 2.03 -12.77 -4.36
N VAL A 7 2.47 -12.60 -3.12
CA VAL A 7 1.59 -12.62 -1.94
C VAL A 7 0.51 -11.54 -2.06
N GLY A 8 0.88 -10.30 -2.40
CA GLY A 8 -0.07 -9.22 -2.60
C GLY A 8 -1.16 -9.54 -3.63
N ARG A 9 -0.77 -10.12 -4.78
CA ARG A 9 -1.73 -10.55 -5.82
C ARG A 9 -2.66 -11.67 -5.34
N LEU A 10 -2.14 -12.67 -4.65
CA LEU A 10 -2.97 -13.76 -4.11
C LEU A 10 -3.96 -13.24 -3.06
N MET A 11 -3.55 -12.28 -2.23
CA MET A 11 -4.44 -11.64 -1.26
C MET A 11 -5.52 -10.79 -1.95
N GLN A 12 -5.17 -10.07 -3.01
CA GLN A 12 -6.13 -9.30 -3.82
C GLN A 12 -7.15 -10.21 -4.51
N GLN A 13 -6.70 -11.35 -5.04
CA GLN A 13 -7.57 -12.36 -5.65
C GLN A 13 -8.52 -12.99 -4.62
N LEU A 14 -8.01 -13.37 -3.44
CA LEU A 14 -8.86 -13.84 -2.33
C LEU A 14 -9.86 -12.74 -1.89
N GLY A 15 -9.44 -11.48 -2.01
CA GLY A 15 -10.21 -10.27 -1.73
C GLY A 15 -11.45 -10.07 -2.60
N GLN A 16 -11.59 -10.81 -3.71
CA GLN A 16 -12.78 -10.75 -4.57
C GLN A 16 -14.01 -11.36 -3.90
N ASP A 17 -13.82 -12.45 -3.14
CA ASP A 17 -14.92 -13.20 -2.51
C ASP A 17 -15.00 -13.00 -1.00
N ARG A 18 -13.95 -12.45 -0.36
CA ARG A 18 -13.84 -12.32 1.09
C ARG A 18 -13.12 -11.03 1.47
N GLN A 19 -13.42 -10.50 2.66
CA GLN A 19 -12.62 -9.42 3.23
C GLN A 19 -11.29 -9.98 3.78
N VAL A 20 -10.17 -9.48 3.25
CA VAL A 20 -8.82 -9.82 3.72
C VAL A 20 -8.21 -8.61 4.41
N LEU A 21 -7.79 -8.77 5.67
CA LEU A 21 -7.08 -7.76 6.44
C LEU A 21 -5.62 -8.18 6.62
N ALA A 22 -4.70 -7.25 6.40
CA ALA A 22 -3.27 -7.48 6.54
C ALA A 22 -2.59 -6.28 7.17
N VAL A 23 -1.67 -6.55 8.09
CA VAL A 23 -0.70 -5.56 8.57
C VAL A 23 0.62 -5.87 7.88
N THR A 24 1.16 -4.90 7.14
CA THR A 24 2.38 -5.12 6.35
C THR A 24 3.26 -3.88 6.33
N HIS A 25 4.56 -4.11 6.32
CA HIS A 25 5.57 -3.08 6.03
C HIS A 25 6.10 -3.18 4.59
N LEU A 26 5.59 -4.14 3.81
CA LEU A 26 6.06 -4.39 2.45
C LEU A 26 5.20 -3.58 1.46
N PRO A 27 5.79 -2.62 0.71
CA PRO A 27 5.03 -1.77 -0.21
C PRO A 27 4.38 -2.59 -1.33
N GLN A 28 4.98 -3.73 -1.73
CA GLN A 28 4.43 -4.58 -2.78
C GLN A 28 3.11 -5.24 -2.37
N VAL A 29 2.93 -5.54 -1.09
CA VAL A 29 1.66 -6.07 -0.57
C VAL A 29 0.64 -4.94 -0.45
N ALA A 30 1.04 -3.80 0.13
CA ALA A 30 0.16 -2.64 0.32
C ALA A 30 -0.35 -2.03 -1.00
N ALA A 31 0.45 -2.06 -2.07
CA ALA A 31 0.05 -1.59 -3.38
C ALA A 31 -1.05 -2.44 -4.03
N CYS A 32 -1.15 -3.74 -3.68
CA CYS A 32 -2.22 -4.63 -4.17
C CYS A 32 -3.56 -4.43 -3.46
N ALA A 33 -3.60 -3.73 -2.32
CA ALA A 33 -4.81 -3.63 -1.51
C ALA A 33 -5.89 -2.76 -2.17
N HIS A 34 -7.16 -3.14 -2.01
CA HIS A 34 -8.30 -2.29 -2.41
C HIS A 34 -8.38 -1.02 -1.56
N CYS A 35 -8.14 -1.16 -0.25
CA CYS A 35 -8.07 -0.06 0.69
C CYS A 35 -6.71 -0.06 1.39
N HIS A 36 -6.09 1.12 1.50
CA HIS A 36 -4.83 1.28 2.23
C HIS A 36 -5.07 2.18 3.45
N LEU A 37 -4.82 1.64 4.64
CA LEU A 37 -4.89 2.35 5.91
C LEU A 37 -3.47 2.54 6.45
N VAL A 38 -3.17 3.75 6.92
CA VAL A 38 -1.90 4.06 7.57
C VAL A 38 -2.14 4.21 9.06
N VAL A 39 -1.34 3.47 9.83
CA VAL A 39 -1.30 3.57 11.28
C VAL A 39 -0.14 4.47 11.66
N SER A 40 -0.42 5.55 12.39
CA SER A 40 0.59 6.47 12.91
C SER A 40 0.48 6.62 14.42
N LYS A 41 1.61 6.92 15.05
CA LYS A 41 1.69 7.21 16.48
C LYS A 41 1.69 8.72 16.69
N GLN A 42 0.85 9.20 17.60
CA GLN A 42 0.90 10.56 18.12
C GLN A 42 1.38 10.50 19.57
N SER A 43 2.38 11.32 19.91
CA SER A 43 2.93 11.37 21.27
C SER A 43 2.70 12.76 21.84
N GLY A 44 1.86 12.83 22.88
CA GLY A 44 1.72 13.98 23.78
C GLY A 44 1.90 13.49 25.22
N ASP A 45 1.06 13.94 26.16
CA ASP A 45 1.04 13.42 27.54
C ASP A 45 0.71 11.92 27.62
N THR A 46 0.04 11.37 26.59
CA THR A 46 -0.19 9.94 26.40
C THR A 46 0.09 9.57 24.95
N THR A 47 0.64 8.37 24.73
CA THR A 47 0.82 7.82 23.39
C THR A 47 -0.52 7.31 22.86
N THR A 48 -0.94 7.82 21.70
CA THR A 48 -2.14 7.34 20.99
C THR A 48 -1.79 6.86 19.58
N SER A 49 -2.63 6.00 19.03
CA SER A 49 -2.51 5.50 17.65
C SER A 49 -3.70 5.97 16.83
N THR A 50 -3.42 6.48 15.64
CA THR A 50 -4.41 6.97 14.69
C THR A 50 -4.35 6.13 13.42
N VAL A 51 -5.51 5.78 12.88
CA VAL A 51 -5.64 4.99 11.65
C VAL A 51 -6.40 5.81 10.63
N LEU A 52 -5.77 6.11 9.49
CA LEU A 52 -6.38 6.92 8.44
C LEU A 52 -6.32 6.22 7.08
N PRO A 53 -7.39 6.27 6.27
CA PRO A 53 -7.33 5.82 4.89
C PRO A 53 -6.46 6.77 4.05
N VAL A 54 -5.69 6.21 3.13
CA VAL A 54 -4.90 6.98 2.16
C VAL A 54 -5.30 6.61 0.72
N GLN A 55 -5.46 7.62 -0.11
CA GLN A 55 -5.89 7.51 -1.51
C GLN A 55 -5.13 8.51 -2.38
N GLY A 56 -5.14 8.30 -3.71
CA GLY A 56 -4.47 9.20 -4.67
C GLY A 56 -3.01 9.46 -4.31
N GLU A 57 -2.60 10.73 -4.31
CA GLU A 57 -1.23 11.15 -4.00
C GLU A 57 -0.81 10.76 -2.58
N ALA A 58 -1.70 10.79 -1.58
CA ALA A 58 -1.35 10.35 -0.22
C ALA A 58 -0.97 8.87 -0.17
N ARG A 59 -1.59 8.02 -1.01
CA ARG A 59 -1.23 6.61 -1.14
C ARG A 59 0.12 6.43 -1.84
N ILE A 60 0.43 7.26 -2.84
CA ILE A 60 1.73 7.26 -3.53
C ILE A 60 2.84 7.64 -2.56
N GLU A 61 2.65 8.72 -1.78
CA GLU A 61 3.62 9.18 -0.79
C GLU A 61 3.90 8.11 0.27
N GLU A 62 2.86 7.43 0.77
CA GLU A 62 3.06 6.37 1.76
C GLU A 62 3.83 5.18 1.18
N LEU A 63 3.49 4.73 -0.02
CA LEU A 63 4.24 3.65 -0.68
C LEU A 63 5.70 4.08 -0.95
N ALA A 64 5.91 5.33 -1.35
CA ALA A 64 7.25 5.87 -1.54
C ALA A 64 8.05 5.92 -0.23
N ARG A 65 7.39 6.26 0.89
CA ARG A 65 7.97 6.18 2.24
C ARG A 65 8.32 4.75 2.64
N MET A 66 7.44 3.78 2.37
CA MET A 66 7.72 2.36 2.61
C MET A 66 8.89 1.83 1.76
N LEU A 67 9.10 2.39 0.56
CA LEU A 67 10.21 2.03 -0.35
C LEU A 67 11.54 2.69 0.04
N GLY A 68 11.53 4.00 0.28
CA GLY A 68 12.71 4.83 0.51
C GLY A 68 13.08 5.05 1.97
N GLY A 69 12.22 4.62 2.90
CA GLY A 69 12.34 4.93 4.33
C GLY A 69 12.13 6.43 4.59
N GLU A 70 13.01 7.02 5.38
CA GLU A 70 12.96 8.44 5.74
C GLU A 70 13.27 9.37 4.56
N ARG A 71 13.93 8.86 3.51
CA ARG A 71 14.32 9.67 2.35
C ARG A 71 13.41 9.36 1.16
N ILE A 72 12.46 10.24 0.90
CA ILE A 72 11.57 10.14 -0.26
C ILE A 72 12.15 10.95 -1.43
N LEU A 73 12.72 10.24 -2.41
CA LEU A 73 13.26 10.82 -3.64
C LEU A 73 12.18 10.88 -4.75
N PRO A 74 12.39 11.69 -5.80
CA PRO A 74 11.55 11.64 -7.00
C PRO A 74 11.47 10.23 -7.61
N SER A 75 12.59 9.48 -7.61
CA SER A 75 12.63 8.11 -8.12
C SER A 75 11.81 7.12 -7.27
N THR A 76 11.77 7.29 -5.94
CA THR A 76 10.93 6.42 -5.08
C THR A 76 9.45 6.71 -5.28
N ARG A 77 9.07 7.98 -5.55
CA ARG A 77 7.69 8.34 -5.92
C ARG A 77 7.29 7.77 -7.28
N ALA A 78 8.18 7.87 -8.28
CA ALA A 78 7.96 7.27 -9.59
C ALA A 78 7.75 5.76 -9.47
N HIS A 79 8.58 5.07 -8.69
CA HIS A 79 8.43 3.63 -8.47
C HIS A 79 7.11 3.28 -7.74
N ALA A 80 6.71 4.08 -6.74
CA ALA A 80 5.42 3.90 -6.07
C ALA A 80 4.22 4.08 -7.02
N ARG A 81 4.31 5.05 -7.95
CA ARG A 81 3.31 5.27 -9.01
C ARG A 81 3.20 4.06 -9.93
N GLU A 82 4.32 3.58 -10.44
CA GLU A 82 4.39 2.38 -11.30
C GLU A 82 3.76 1.15 -10.64
N MET A 83 4.00 0.97 -9.33
CA MET A 83 3.40 -0.12 -8.56
C MET A 83 1.86 -0.02 -8.56
N LEU A 84 1.31 1.17 -8.30
CA LEU A 84 -0.15 1.37 -8.28
C LEU A 84 -0.77 1.21 -9.67
N ASP A 85 -0.13 1.73 -10.71
CA ASP A 85 -0.63 1.64 -12.09
C ASP A 85 -0.66 0.18 -12.58
N THR A 86 0.38 -0.59 -12.25
CA THR A 86 0.45 -2.03 -12.57
C THR A 86 -0.70 -2.82 -11.92
N HIS A 87 -1.16 -2.40 -10.74
CA HIS A 87 -2.26 -3.07 -10.03
C HIS A 87 -3.65 -2.55 -10.44
N HIS A 88 -3.76 -1.33 -10.96
CA HIS A 88 -5.03 -0.79 -11.49
C HIS A 88 -5.47 -1.53 -12.76
N ASN A 89 -4.53 -1.92 -13.62
CA ASN A 89 -4.80 -2.55 -14.92
C ASN A 89 -5.26 -4.02 -14.86
N ILE A 90 -5.24 -4.66 -13.68
CA ILE A 90 -5.63 -6.07 -13.54
C ILE A 90 -7.12 -6.19 -13.17
N SER A 91 -7.74 -5.13 -12.63
CA SER A 91 -9.16 -5.14 -12.22
C SER A 91 -10.14 -4.86 -13.37
N THR A 92 -9.65 -4.42 -14.54
CA THR A 92 -10.47 -4.10 -15.72
C THR A 92 -10.48 -5.20 -16.80
N GLY A 93 -9.79 -6.32 -16.56
CA GLY A 93 -9.59 -7.40 -17.53
C GLY A 93 -10.59 -8.57 -17.49
N THR A 94 -11.73 -8.42 -16.81
CA THR A 94 -12.80 -9.44 -16.79
C THR A 94 -14.17 -8.80 -16.95
N HIS A 95 -14.56 -8.61 -18.21
CA HIS A 95 -15.94 -8.67 -18.68
C HIS A 95 -15.95 -9.34 -20.04
#